data_AF-A0A268HET2-F1
#
_entry.id   AF-A0A268HET2-F1
#
_cell.length_a   1.000
_cell.length_b   1.000
_cell.length_c   1.000
_cell.angle_alpha   90.00
_cell.angle_beta   90.00
_cell.angle_gamma   90.00
#
_symmetry.space_group_name_H-M   'P 1'
#
loop_
_entity.id
_entity.type
_entity.pdbx_description
1 polymer ?
#
loop_
_entity_poly.entity_id
_entity_poly.type
_entity_poly.pdbx_seq_one_letter_code
_entity_poly.pdbx_strand_id
1 'polypeptide(L)'
;MNKQDINDEINKIEFPRNEVMNAINNGIKIGRREKGMKNKSGLKKVVAASSIAASALLVSGLLFAPVTNVLASVPIIGAIYDRFSMQIGYELFESNLITQINDEAKSNGIEITITSAYYDGNVIGLTFKAEGDRVSLDRIGEQEEPEVGYSFHLSDGDEQKQWSSSMTTGLEKTSDGYVGAMEFDNPNADLPEDYTLPLTFTSITGVKGIWKFDVPVKQIPSETIAVKGESISKENKDYSIQIDSVTKGKATTFLDYKTTFPLDGKNDEINITVFDDKGNRLSKSHADVLSVNQSNGLVENDIRELFSSKIAKNTEYLTIKPEIIKDEVDTLSSLDKRTPFVVDSNRFEYKIQVNNIKQNENQLILEYGIQNVDSEELGKDIVQNFADFIMLIKSDNIHKDDDGQLDMNQMVDHQIRSNQVKEIDDDYPHFQSVFTINNVKDINIKDYSITVPFGILSSNTPIEMEPVIVELKY
;
A
#
# COMPACT_ATOMS: atom_id res chain seq x y z
N MET A 1 12.63 31.42 -15.11
CA MET A 1 11.73 32.59 -15.27
C MET A 1 11.83 33.44 -14.01
N ASN A 2 12.10 34.75 -14.11
CA ASN A 2 12.27 35.60 -12.93
C ASN A 2 10.90 36.18 -12.50
N LYS A 3 10.76 36.53 -11.22
CA LYS A 3 9.53 37.07 -10.58
C LYS A 3 9.00 38.34 -11.26
N GLN A 4 9.87 39.10 -11.94
CA GLN A 4 9.48 40.26 -12.73
C GLN A 4 8.73 39.87 -14.02
N ASP A 5 9.17 38.80 -14.69
CA ASP A 5 8.58 38.38 -15.98
C ASP A 5 7.13 37.92 -15.81
N ILE A 6 6.83 37.25 -14.69
CA ILE A 6 5.49 36.74 -14.34
C ILE A 6 4.53 37.90 -14.02
N ASN A 7 4.98 38.91 -13.27
CA ASN A 7 4.17 40.08 -12.95
C ASN A 7 3.81 40.89 -14.21
N ASP A 8 4.73 40.97 -15.16
CA ASP A 8 4.51 41.68 -16.41
C ASP A 8 3.55 40.94 -17.36
N GLU A 9 3.43 39.61 -17.26
CA GLU A 9 2.42 38.83 -17.99
C GLU A 9 1.04 38.90 -17.33
N ILE A 10 0.95 38.85 -16.00
CA ILE A 10 -0.33 38.95 -15.26
C ILE A 10 -0.98 40.33 -15.49
N ASN A 11 -0.19 41.39 -15.52
CA ASN A 11 -0.68 42.75 -15.80
C ASN A 11 -1.18 42.94 -17.25
N LYS A 12 -0.88 42.01 -18.17
CA LYS A 12 -1.37 42.03 -19.56
C LYS A 12 -2.71 41.34 -19.76
N ILE A 13 -3.24 40.67 -18.74
CA ILE A 13 -4.55 40.01 -18.84
C ILE A 13 -5.64 41.09 -18.73
N GLU A 14 -6.31 41.39 -19.85
CA GLU A 14 -7.44 42.30 -19.87
C GLU A 14 -8.63 41.70 -19.12
N PHE A 15 -8.84 42.14 -17.88
CA PHE A 15 -10.01 41.78 -17.08
C PHE A 15 -11.22 42.65 -17.47
N PRO A 16 -12.38 42.08 -17.85
CA PRO A 16 -13.56 42.81 -18.31
C PRO A 16 -14.33 43.42 -17.12
N ARG A 17 -13.66 44.32 -16.41
CA ARG A 17 -14.09 44.96 -15.17
C ARG A 17 -15.47 45.61 -15.29
N ASN A 18 -15.77 46.18 -16.47
CA ASN A 18 -17.05 46.82 -16.76
C ASN A 18 -18.21 45.83 -16.91
N GLU A 19 -17.98 44.66 -17.51
CA GLU A 19 -19.03 43.66 -17.69
C GLU A 19 -19.41 43.02 -16.36
N VAL A 20 -18.41 42.71 -15.53
CA VAL A 20 -18.61 42.17 -14.18
C VAL A 20 -19.36 43.16 -13.30
N MET A 21 -18.95 44.44 -13.28
CA MET A 21 -19.63 45.47 -12.49
C MET A 21 -21.06 45.75 -12.99
N ASN A 22 -21.30 45.64 -14.30
CA ASN A 22 -22.65 45.74 -14.87
C ASN A 22 -23.54 44.56 -14.46
N ALA A 23 -23.01 43.33 -14.42
CA ALA A 23 -23.74 42.16 -13.96
C ALA A 23 -24.14 42.27 -12.47
N ILE A 24 -23.21 42.72 -11.62
CA ILE A 24 -23.47 42.96 -10.18
C ILE A 24 -24.54 44.04 -10.00
N ASN A 25 -24.39 45.17 -10.69
CA ASN A 25 -25.35 46.27 -10.58
C ASN A 25 -26.74 45.86 -11.07
N ASN A 26 -26.83 45.07 -12.16
CA ASN A 26 -28.09 44.52 -12.64
C ASN A 26 -28.73 43.55 -11.65
N GLY A 27 -27.95 42.66 -11.02
CA GLY A 27 -28.42 41.78 -9.96
C GLY A 27 -28.99 42.53 -8.76
N ILE A 28 -28.31 43.58 -8.29
CA ILE A 28 -28.79 44.46 -7.21
C ILE A 28 -30.08 45.17 -7.61
N LYS A 29 -30.20 45.61 -8.87
CA LYS A 29 -31.39 46.32 -9.39
C LYS A 29 -32.60 45.39 -9.48
N ILE A 30 -32.40 44.13 -9.87
CA ILE A 30 -33.43 43.08 -9.91
C ILE A 30 -33.91 42.78 -8.48
N GLY A 31 -32.98 42.52 -7.55
CA GLY A 31 -33.33 42.23 -6.14
C GLY A 31 -34.03 43.40 -5.43
N ARG A 32 -33.74 44.66 -5.80
CA ARG A 32 -34.45 45.84 -5.27
C ARG A 32 -35.86 45.99 -5.84
N ARG A 33 -36.12 45.56 -7.08
CA ARG A 33 -37.46 45.60 -7.70
C ARG A 33 -38.41 44.56 -7.09
N GLU A 34 -37.90 43.40 -6.67
CA GLU A 34 -38.71 42.37 -6.01
C GLU A 34 -39.12 42.73 -4.57
N LYS A 35 -38.38 43.63 -3.90
CA LYS A 35 -38.69 44.08 -2.53
C LYS A 35 -39.89 45.05 -2.44
N GLY A 36 -40.43 45.50 -3.58
CA GLY A 36 -41.45 46.56 -3.67
C GLY A 36 -42.92 46.12 -3.81
N MET A 37 -43.22 44.83 -4.00
CA MET A 37 -44.62 44.36 -4.17
C MET A 37 -45.10 43.62 -2.93
N LYS A 38 -45.67 44.37 -1.97
CA LYS A 38 -46.50 43.79 -0.90
C LYS A 38 -47.91 43.48 -1.44
N ASN A 39 -48.40 42.30 -1.05
CA ASN A 39 -49.77 41.78 -1.10
C ASN A 39 -50.26 41.17 -2.43
N LYS A 40 -50.30 39.84 -2.48
CA LYS A 40 -51.56 39.06 -2.44
C LYS A 40 -51.26 37.59 -2.18
N SER A 41 -52.08 37.00 -1.31
CA SER A 41 -52.02 35.61 -0.81
C SER A 41 -52.08 34.58 -1.94
N GLY A 42 -51.13 33.63 -1.95
CA GLY A 42 -51.20 32.45 -2.82
C GLY A 42 -49.88 31.78 -3.22
N LEU A 43 -48.71 32.37 -2.92
CA LEU A 43 -47.44 31.93 -3.51
C LEU A 43 -46.37 31.44 -2.51
N LYS A 44 -46.77 30.72 -1.46
CA LYS A 44 -45.80 30.16 -0.49
C LYS A 44 -44.97 28.98 -1.04
N LYS A 45 -45.30 28.44 -2.22
CA LYS A 45 -44.55 27.32 -2.82
C LYS A 45 -43.50 27.73 -3.86
N VAL A 46 -43.65 28.89 -4.51
CA VAL A 46 -42.71 29.32 -5.56
C VAL A 46 -41.51 30.09 -4.99
N VAL A 47 -41.70 30.88 -3.93
CA VAL A 47 -40.59 31.60 -3.27
C VAL A 47 -39.66 30.65 -2.49
N ALA A 48 -40.19 29.54 -1.97
CA ALA A 48 -39.38 28.47 -1.38
C ALA A 48 -38.55 27.76 -2.46
N ALA A 49 -39.12 27.50 -3.64
CA ALA A 49 -38.40 26.85 -4.73
C ALA A 49 -37.29 27.73 -5.34
N SER A 50 -37.49 29.05 -5.47
CA SER A 50 -36.46 29.95 -5.99
C SER A 50 -35.40 30.33 -4.96
N SER A 51 -35.72 30.37 -3.66
CA SER A 51 -34.71 30.50 -2.61
C SER A 51 -33.89 29.22 -2.45
N ILE A 52 -34.50 28.04 -2.53
CA ILE A 52 -33.76 26.76 -2.53
C ILE A 52 -32.91 26.63 -3.81
N ALA A 53 -33.42 26.99 -4.98
CA ALA A 53 -32.64 26.94 -6.23
C ALA A 53 -31.53 28.00 -6.26
N ALA A 54 -31.74 29.21 -5.75
CA ALA A 54 -30.69 30.21 -5.64
C ALA A 54 -29.66 29.85 -4.56
N SER A 55 -30.07 29.27 -3.43
CA SER A 55 -29.15 28.74 -2.42
C SER A 55 -28.39 27.51 -2.92
N ALA A 56 -29.02 26.62 -3.69
CA ALA A 56 -28.35 25.48 -4.31
C ALA A 56 -27.38 25.92 -5.42
N LEU A 57 -27.71 26.96 -6.21
CA LEU A 57 -26.81 27.55 -7.20
C LEU A 57 -25.68 28.36 -6.57
N LEU A 58 -25.89 28.98 -5.41
CA LEU A 58 -24.85 29.66 -4.65
C LEU A 58 -23.93 28.67 -3.93
N VAL A 59 -24.45 27.55 -3.44
CA VAL A 59 -23.64 26.46 -2.87
C VAL A 59 -22.88 25.72 -3.97
N SER A 60 -23.52 25.38 -5.10
CA SER A 60 -22.83 24.74 -6.24
C SER A 60 -21.84 25.66 -6.95
N GLY A 61 -22.07 26.97 -6.95
CA GLY A 61 -21.17 27.97 -7.52
C GLY A 61 -19.99 28.35 -6.61
N LEU A 62 -20.09 28.11 -5.30
CA LEU A 62 -19.00 28.35 -4.34
C LEU A 62 -18.11 27.12 -4.12
N LEU A 63 -18.59 25.91 -4.39
CA LEU A 63 -17.76 24.69 -4.34
C LEU A 63 -16.76 24.59 -5.50
N PHE A 64 -16.93 25.38 -6.58
CA PHE A 64 -16.12 25.30 -7.79
C PHE A 64 -15.71 26.66 -8.37
N ALA A 65 -15.70 27.72 -7.57
CA ALA A 65 -14.87 28.87 -7.93
C ALA A 65 -13.42 28.51 -7.57
N PRO A 66 -12.47 28.43 -8.52
CA PRO A 66 -11.08 28.42 -8.12
C PRO A 66 -10.87 29.69 -7.33
N VAL A 67 -10.52 29.57 -6.05
CA VAL A 67 -10.16 30.70 -5.20
C VAL A 67 -8.87 31.27 -5.79
N THR A 68 -9.01 32.14 -6.79
CA THR A 68 -7.92 32.70 -7.60
C THR A 68 -7.13 33.78 -6.87
N ASN A 69 -7.19 33.80 -5.54
CA ASN A 69 -6.51 34.80 -4.72
C ASN A 69 -5.78 34.18 -3.53
N VAL A 70 -4.93 33.17 -3.74
CA VAL A 70 -3.77 32.91 -2.87
C VAL A 70 -2.62 32.38 -3.74
N LEU A 71 -1.89 33.25 -4.40
CA LEU A 71 -0.69 32.91 -5.19
C LEU A 71 0.60 33.44 -4.55
N ALA A 72 0.58 33.70 -3.24
CA ALA A 72 1.65 34.43 -2.57
C ALA A 72 2.50 33.63 -1.56
N SER A 73 2.13 32.41 -1.15
CA SER A 73 2.82 31.77 -0.02
C SER A 73 2.82 30.24 0.03
N VAL A 74 2.42 29.53 -1.03
CA VAL A 74 2.57 28.07 -1.06
C VAL A 74 3.99 27.72 -1.52
N PRO A 75 4.73 26.85 -0.81
CA PRO A 75 5.94 26.23 -1.36
C PRO A 75 5.67 25.67 -2.75
N ILE A 76 6.69 25.55 -3.59
CA ILE A 76 6.53 24.95 -4.92
C ILE A 76 6.00 23.52 -4.70
N ILE A 77 4.70 23.29 -4.93
CA ILE A 77 4.01 22.01 -4.63
C ILE A 77 4.74 20.82 -5.26
N GLY A 78 5.20 20.98 -6.51
CA GLY A 78 6.04 19.98 -7.18
C GLY A 78 7.33 19.64 -6.43
N ALA A 79 7.95 20.62 -5.77
CA ALA A 79 9.14 20.39 -4.94
C ALA A 79 8.84 19.67 -3.63
N ILE A 80 7.58 19.64 -3.16
CA ILE A 80 7.18 18.79 -2.02
C ILE A 80 7.07 17.34 -2.48
N TYR A 81 6.39 17.09 -3.60
CA TYR A 81 6.28 15.73 -4.14
C TYR A 81 7.65 15.13 -4.52
N ASP A 82 8.52 15.91 -5.17
CA ASP A 82 9.88 15.49 -5.51
C ASP A 82 10.73 15.20 -4.26
N ARG A 83 10.70 16.12 -3.27
CA ARG A 83 11.43 15.99 -2.00
C ARG A 83 11.10 14.70 -1.26
N PHE A 84 9.83 14.31 -1.25
CA PHE A 84 9.37 13.10 -0.58
C PHE A 84 9.35 11.86 -1.48
N SER A 85 9.91 11.94 -2.69
CA SER A 85 9.91 10.83 -3.66
C SER A 85 8.49 10.30 -3.97
N MET A 86 7.49 11.17 -3.93
CA MET A 86 6.10 10.86 -4.27
C MET A 86 5.92 10.81 -5.78
N GLN A 87 6.28 9.68 -6.37
CA GLN A 87 6.31 9.52 -7.83
C GLN A 87 4.95 9.80 -8.49
N ILE A 88 3.85 9.31 -7.89
CA ILE A 88 2.49 9.53 -8.40
C ILE A 88 2.15 11.02 -8.36
N GLY A 89 2.29 11.66 -7.19
CA GLY A 89 2.03 13.08 -7.03
C GLY A 89 2.89 13.98 -7.93
N TYR A 90 4.18 13.64 -8.10
CA TYR A 90 5.09 14.37 -8.98
C TYR A 90 4.67 14.27 -10.46
N GLU A 91 4.34 13.07 -10.93
CA GLU A 91 3.88 12.84 -12.31
C GLU A 91 2.57 13.58 -12.62
N LEU A 92 1.63 13.59 -11.67
CA LEU A 92 0.38 14.34 -11.80
C LEU A 92 0.61 15.85 -11.74
N PHE A 93 1.59 16.32 -10.95
CA PHE A 93 1.99 17.73 -10.90
C PHE A 93 2.53 18.20 -12.25
N GLU A 94 3.48 17.47 -12.84
CA GLU A 94 4.04 17.79 -14.16
C GLU A 94 2.97 17.82 -15.26
N SER A 95 1.91 17.02 -15.09
CA SER A 95 0.75 16.99 -15.99
C SER A 95 -0.32 18.06 -15.71
N ASN A 96 -0.12 18.93 -14.71
CA ASN A 96 -1.09 19.93 -14.23
C ASN A 96 -2.43 19.32 -13.78
N LEU A 97 -2.38 18.15 -13.13
CA LEU A 97 -3.56 17.41 -12.65
C LEU A 97 -3.72 17.45 -11.13
N ILE A 98 -2.87 18.21 -10.43
CA ILE A 98 -2.97 18.44 -8.99
C ILE A 98 -3.95 19.58 -8.71
N THR A 99 -4.84 19.37 -7.74
CA THR A 99 -5.75 20.42 -7.25
C THR A 99 -5.08 21.18 -6.11
N GLN A 100 -4.98 22.51 -6.26
CA GLN A 100 -4.57 23.40 -5.16
C GLN A 100 -5.78 23.69 -4.27
N ILE A 101 -5.60 23.58 -2.95
CA ILE A 101 -6.71 23.68 -1.99
C ILE A 101 -6.56 24.92 -1.11
N ASN A 102 -5.44 25.04 -0.39
CA ASN A 102 -5.16 26.12 0.56
C ASN A 102 -6.22 26.27 1.65
N ASP A 103 -6.67 25.15 2.21
CA ASP A 103 -7.59 25.13 3.36
C ASP A 103 -6.80 25.11 4.67
N GLU A 104 -7.25 25.86 5.68
CA GLU A 104 -6.49 26.14 6.90
C GLU A 104 -7.28 25.76 8.16
N ALA A 105 -6.62 25.09 9.10
CA ALA A 105 -7.13 24.86 10.45
C ALA A 105 -6.09 25.28 11.49
N LYS A 106 -6.55 25.79 12.64
CA LYS A 106 -5.67 26.24 13.74
C LYS A 106 -6.09 25.62 15.06
N SER A 107 -5.13 25.08 15.80
CA SER A 107 -5.35 24.49 17.12
C SER A 107 -4.09 24.62 17.95
N ASN A 108 -4.24 24.97 19.23
CA ASN A 108 -3.13 25.00 20.20
C ASN A 108 -1.85 25.75 19.76
N GLY A 109 -1.99 26.79 18.94
CA GLY A 109 -0.88 27.62 18.46
C GLY A 109 -0.11 27.06 17.27
N ILE A 110 -0.65 26.02 16.61
CA ILE A 110 -0.17 25.50 15.33
C ILE A 110 -1.28 25.65 14.29
N GLU A 111 -0.89 26.07 13.11
CA GLU A 111 -1.69 26.18 11.91
C GLU A 111 -1.28 25.08 10.93
N ILE A 112 -2.27 24.37 10.40
CA ILE A 112 -2.08 23.41 9.32
C ILE A 112 -2.80 23.95 8.09
N THR A 113 -2.11 23.92 6.95
CA THR A 113 -2.67 24.25 5.64
C THR A 113 -2.60 23.04 4.74
N ILE A 114 -3.73 22.55 4.22
CA ILE A 114 -3.72 21.57 3.12
C ILE A 114 -3.39 22.34 1.84
N THR A 115 -2.20 22.10 1.27
CA THR A 115 -1.68 22.87 0.15
C THR A 115 -2.18 22.34 -1.19
N SER A 116 -2.24 21.02 -1.34
CA SER A 116 -2.77 20.39 -2.56
C SER A 116 -3.29 18.98 -2.30
N ALA A 117 -4.15 18.50 -3.19
CA ALA A 117 -4.50 17.08 -3.25
C ALA A 117 -4.75 16.62 -4.68
N TYR A 118 -4.78 15.30 -4.87
CA TYR A 118 -5.20 14.64 -6.10
C TYR A 118 -5.94 13.35 -5.78
N TYR A 119 -6.69 12.87 -6.77
CA TYR A 119 -7.31 11.55 -6.74
C TYR A 119 -7.22 10.97 -8.15
N ASP A 120 -6.40 9.94 -8.34
CA ASP A 120 -6.20 9.34 -9.68
C ASP A 120 -7.16 8.16 -9.98
N GLY A 121 -8.13 7.93 -9.09
CA GLY A 121 -9.00 6.76 -9.06
C GLY A 121 -8.59 5.75 -7.99
N ASN A 122 -7.31 5.74 -7.64
CA ASN A 122 -6.69 4.61 -6.95
C ASN A 122 -5.95 5.09 -5.71
N VAL A 123 -5.29 6.23 -5.82
CA VAL A 123 -4.54 6.87 -4.75
C VAL A 123 -5.08 8.27 -4.56
N ILE A 124 -5.35 8.62 -3.30
CA ILE A 124 -5.57 9.99 -2.88
C ILE A 124 -4.30 10.47 -2.20
N GLY A 125 -3.60 11.42 -2.84
CA GLY A 125 -2.43 12.04 -2.27
C GLY A 125 -2.71 13.50 -1.90
N LEU A 126 -2.06 13.96 -0.84
CA LEU A 126 -2.12 15.36 -0.39
C LEU A 126 -0.77 15.84 0.15
N THR A 127 -0.60 17.15 0.11
CA THR A 127 0.50 17.86 0.77
C THR A 127 -0.07 18.85 1.78
N PHE A 128 0.66 19.07 2.86
CA PHE A 128 0.28 20.05 3.87
C PHE A 128 1.49 20.79 4.43
N LYS A 129 1.22 21.97 4.99
CA LYS A 129 2.18 22.80 5.70
C LYS A 129 1.76 22.92 7.16
N ALA A 130 2.71 22.86 8.09
CA ALA A 130 2.50 23.11 9.50
C ALA A 130 3.37 24.29 9.97
N GLU A 131 2.75 25.27 10.61
CA GLU A 131 3.39 26.49 11.10
C GLU A 131 2.97 26.82 12.53
N GLY A 132 3.86 27.51 13.25
CA GLY A 132 3.60 28.01 14.59
C GLY A 132 4.79 27.85 15.51
N ASP A 133 4.86 28.71 16.53
CA ASP A 133 5.99 28.79 17.47
C ASP A 133 6.22 27.50 18.26
N ARG A 134 5.26 26.58 18.23
CA ARG A 134 5.28 25.31 18.98
C ARG A 134 5.66 24.11 18.13
N VAL A 135 5.85 24.27 16.82
CA VAL A 135 6.28 23.18 15.94
C VAL A 135 7.80 23.00 16.06
N SER A 136 8.23 21.85 16.57
CA SER A 136 9.65 21.58 16.84
C SER A 136 10.00 20.10 16.60
N LEU A 137 10.85 19.83 15.61
CA LEU A 137 11.30 18.46 15.29
C LEU A 137 12.11 17.83 16.43
N ASP A 138 12.72 18.63 17.31
CA ASP A 138 13.47 18.14 18.48
C ASP A 138 12.60 17.33 19.47
N ARG A 139 11.26 17.37 19.32
CA ARG A 139 10.30 16.67 20.18
C ARG A 139 9.89 15.30 19.62
N ILE A 140 10.23 15.01 18.35
CA ILE A 140 9.92 13.74 17.70
C ILE A 140 10.74 12.63 18.37
N GLY A 141 10.08 11.53 18.75
CA GLY A 141 10.69 10.40 19.46
C GLY A 141 10.75 10.55 20.99
N GLU A 142 10.33 11.70 21.54
CA GLU A 142 10.05 11.85 22.96
C GLU A 142 8.54 11.70 23.21
N GLN A 143 8.13 10.84 24.16
CA GLN A 143 6.72 10.65 24.59
C GLN A 143 5.73 10.20 23.51
N GLU A 144 5.61 8.88 23.26
CA GLU A 144 4.51 8.25 22.48
C GLU A 144 4.21 8.86 21.10
N GLU A 145 5.10 9.71 20.57
CA GLU A 145 4.89 10.44 19.33
C GLU A 145 5.31 9.61 18.11
N PRO A 146 4.53 9.59 17.02
CA PRO A 146 4.94 8.91 15.79
C PRO A 146 6.25 9.47 15.23
N GLU A 147 7.09 8.59 14.69
CA GLU A 147 8.37 8.97 14.08
C GLU A 147 8.23 9.99 12.93
N VAL A 148 7.07 10.03 12.28
CA VAL A 148 6.75 10.99 11.22
C VAL A 148 6.42 12.41 11.75
N GLY A 149 6.22 12.56 13.06
CA GLY A 149 6.01 13.85 13.73
C GLY A 149 4.56 14.36 13.72
N TYR A 150 3.60 13.53 13.34
CA TYR A 150 2.17 13.84 13.45
C TYR A 150 1.29 12.59 13.56
N SER A 151 0.07 12.79 14.04
CA SER A 151 -0.98 11.76 14.12
C SER A 151 -2.25 12.26 13.46
N PHE A 152 -3.02 11.36 12.86
CA PHE A 152 -4.26 11.69 12.16
C PHE A 152 -5.26 10.52 12.21
N HIS A 153 -6.50 10.81 11.85
CA HIS A 153 -7.51 9.81 11.51
C HIS A 153 -8.35 10.31 10.34
N LEU A 154 -8.95 9.38 9.60
CA LEU A 154 -9.98 9.67 8.62
C LEU A 154 -11.37 9.58 9.26
N SER A 155 -12.39 10.12 8.59
CA SER A 155 -13.81 9.85 8.89
C SER A 155 -14.19 9.95 10.38
N ASP A 156 -13.70 10.99 11.06
CA ASP A 156 -13.95 11.25 12.49
C ASP A 156 -13.53 10.10 13.44
N GLY A 157 -12.58 9.26 13.03
CA GLY A 157 -12.00 8.19 13.86
C GLY A 157 -12.83 6.91 13.88
N ASP A 158 -13.78 6.77 12.96
CA ASP A 158 -14.50 5.51 12.75
C ASP A 158 -13.51 4.42 12.30
N GLU A 159 -13.24 3.45 13.17
CA GLU A 159 -12.29 2.35 12.94
C GLU A 159 -12.58 1.58 11.65
N GLN A 160 -13.86 1.45 11.28
CA GLN A 160 -14.28 0.73 10.06
C GLN A 160 -14.08 1.54 8.77
N LYS A 161 -13.80 2.84 8.89
CA LYS A 161 -13.58 3.76 7.76
C LYS A 161 -12.19 4.38 7.78
N GLN A 162 -11.28 3.84 8.58
CA GLN A 162 -9.86 4.15 8.44
C GLN A 162 -9.32 3.45 7.22
N TRP A 163 -8.53 4.16 6.45
CA TRP A 163 -7.75 3.59 5.37
C TRP A 163 -6.30 3.50 5.83
N SER A 164 -5.65 2.40 5.46
CA SER A 164 -4.20 2.32 5.56
C SER A 164 -3.61 3.43 4.68
N SER A 165 -2.71 4.22 5.26
CA SER A 165 -1.89 5.11 4.44
C SER A 165 -0.85 4.27 3.73
N SER A 166 -0.76 4.41 2.41
CA SER A 166 0.30 3.78 1.62
C SER A 166 1.62 4.48 1.75
N MET A 167 1.59 5.79 2.05
CA MET A 167 2.78 6.53 2.43
C MET A 167 2.44 7.71 3.34
N THR A 168 3.18 7.84 4.43
CA THR A 168 3.25 9.07 5.23
C THR A 168 4.69 9.52 5.30
N THR A 169 4.92 10.82 5.10
CA THR A 169 6.27 11.38 5.14
C THR A 169 6.52 12.00 6.50
N GLY A 170 7.77 12.00 6.96
CA GLY A 170 8.14 12.84 8.10
C GLY A 170 7.94 14.33 7.79
N LEU A 171 7.79 15.15 8.82
CA LEU A 171 7.83 16.60 8.66
C LEU A 171 9.23 17.08 8.30
N GLU A 172 9.35 17.79 7.19
CA GLU A 172 10.60 18.44 6.79
C GLU A 172 10.54 19.96 6.98
N LYS A 173 11.62 20.53 7.51
CA LYS A 173 11.73 21.97 7.74
C LYS A 173 11.92 22.74 6.43
N THR A 174 11.20 23.85 6.30
CA THR A 174 11.31 24.81 5.19
C THR A 174 11.59 26.23 5.72
N SER A 175 11.67 27.23 4.82
CA SER A 175 11.80 28.64 5.22
C SER A 175 10.60 29.14 6.02
N ASP A 176 9.43 28.58 5.76
CA ASP A 176 8.13 29.07 6.23
C ASP A 176 7.37 27.92 6.92
N GLY A 177 8.00 27.30 7.92
CA GLY A 177 7.43 26.21 8.72
C GLY A 177 7.92 24.83 8.30
N TYR A 178 7.02 23.85 8.32
CA TYR A 178 7.31 22.45 8.01
C TYR A 178 6.33 21.95 6.96
N VAL A 179 6.76 21.03 6.12
CA VAL A 179 5.90 20.38 5.11
C VAL A 179 5.85 18.89 5.35
N GLY A 180 4.70 18.29 5.04
CA GLY A 180 4.50 16.86 5.02
C GLY A 180 3.59 16.47 3.88
N ALA A 181 3.53 15.18 3.60
CA ALA A 181 2.69 14.64 2.56
C ALA A 181 2.21 13.23 2.90
N MET A 182 1.09 12.84 2.28
CA MET A 182 0.39 11.61 2.58
C MET A 182 -0.24 11.03 1.32
N GLU A 183 -0.20 9.71 1.17
CA GLU A 183 -0.95 8.94 0.18
C GLU A 183 -1.82 7.89 0.89
N PHE A 184 -3.03 7.73 0.36
CA PHE A 184 -4.00 6.74 0.79
C PHE A 184 -4.43 5.92 -0.41
N ASP A 185 -4.37 4.61 -0.26
CA ASP A 185 -4.86 3.69 -1.28
C ASP A 185 -6.38 3.54 -1.16
N ASN A 186 -7.02 3.47 -2.31
CA ASN A 186 -8.42 3.14 -2.50
C ASN A 186 -8.50 1.72 -3.10
N PRO A 187 -8.33 0.66 -2.30
CA PRO A 187 -8.13 -0.71 -2.80
C PRO A 187 -9.32 -1.20 -3.63
N ASN A 188 -10.54 -0.78 -3.27
CA ASN A 188 -11.76 -1.16 -3.98
C ASN A 188 -11.99 -0.36 -5.27
N ALA A 189 -11.26 0.74 -5.48
CA ALA A 189 -11.48 1.71 -6.55
C ALA A 189 -12.97 2.14 -6.68
N ASP A 190 -13.69 2.26 -5.55
CA ASP A 190 -15.15 2.39 -5.51
C ASP A 190 -15.65 3.80 -5.10
N LEU A 191 -14.72 4.70 -4.79
CA LEU A 191 -15.04 6.09 -4.46
C LEU A 191 -15.66 6.82 -5.66
N PRO A 192 -16.65 7.71 -5.41
CA PRO A 192 -17.27 8.50 -6.47
C PRO A 192 -16.27 9.45 -7.15
N GLU A 193 -16.58 9.85 -8.39
CA GLU A 193 -15.74 10.78 -9.15
C GLU A 193 -15.47 12.09 -8.41
N ASP A 194 -16.50 12.64 -7.76
CA ASP A 194 -16.34 13.78 -6.86
C ASP A 194 -16.44 13.26 -5.42
N TYR A 195 -15.33 13.32 -4.68
CA TYR A 195 -15.21 12.82 -3.32
C TYR A 195 -14.70 13.91 -2.37
N THR A 196 -14.99 13.77 -1.08
CA THR A 196 -14.46 14.65 -0.05
C THR A 196 -13.85 13.77 1.03
N LEU A 197 -12.54 13.88 1.23
CA LEU A 197 -11.80 13.12 2.22
C LEU A 197 -11.89 13.83 3.58
N PRO A 198 -12.60 13.25 4.57
CA PRO A 198 -12.62 13.79 5.93
C PRO A 198 -11.31 13.43 6.64
N LEU A 199 -10.45 14.42 6.87
CA LEU A 199 -9.14 14.24 7.50
C LEU A 199 -9.06 15.06 8.79
N THR A 200 -8.55 14.45 9.85
CA THR A 200 -8.29 15.18 11.10
C THR A 200 -6.90 14.85 11.62
N PHE A 201 -6.07 15.87 11.82
CA PHE A 201 -4.84 15.73 12.59
C PHE A 201 -5.15 15.85 14.08
N THR A 202 -4.51 15.00 14.89
CA THR A 202 -4.71 14.93 16.36
C THR A 202 -3.45 15.34 17.14
N SER A 203 -2.29 15.36 16.48
CA SER A 203 -1.01 15.77 17.06
C SER A 203 -0.06 16.25 15.98
N ILE A 204 0.73 17.30 16.26
CA ILE A 204 1.87 17.75 15.45
C ILE A 204 3.07 18.02 16.39
N THR A 205 4.21 17.36 16.20
CA THR A 205 5.44 17.54 17.01
C THR A 205 5.19 17.50 18.53
N GLY A 206 4.32 16.56 18.94
CA GLY A 206 3.97 16.29 20.33
C GLY A 206 2.97 17.29 20.92
N VAL A 207 2.45 18.21 20.11
CA VAL A 207 1.38 19.12 20.48
C VAL A 207 0.05 18.50 20.08
N LYS A 208 -0.68 17.98 21.06
CA LYS A 208 -2.06 17.50 20.86
C LYS A 208 -2.95 18.66 20.43
N GLY A 209 -3.87 18.40 19.51
CA GLY A 209 -4.84 19.38 19.02
C GLY A 209 -5.86 18.71 18.09
N ILE A 210 -6.74 19.50 17.50
CA ILE A 210 -7.71 19.00 16.51
C ILE A 210 -7.68 19.98 15.34
N TRP A 211 -7.25 19.49 14.17
CA TRP A 211 -7.26 20.20 12.91
C TRP A 211 -8.05 19.37 11.91
N LYS A 212 -9.29 19.79 11.65
CA LYS A 212 -10.24 19.05 10.80
C LYS A 212 -10.34 19.69 9.42
N PHE A 213 -10.34 18.85 8.40
CA PHE A 213 -10.44 19.21 6.99
C PHE A 213 -11.45 18.32 6.29
N ASP A 214 -12.19 18.91 5.36
CA ASP A 214 -13.04 18.22 4.39
C ASP A 214 -12.40 18.44 3.02
N VAL A 215 -11.44 17.59 2.65
CA VAL A 215 -10.56 17.82 1.49
C VAL A 215 -11.27 17.41 0.19
N PRO A 216 -11.66 18.34 -0.68
CA PRO A 216 -12.33 18.00 -1.93
C PRO A 216 -11.33 17.43 -2.93
N VAL A 217 -11.66 16.28 -3.51
CA VAL A 217 -10.89 15.67 -4.58
C VAL A 217 -11.80 15.24 -5.72
N LYS A 218 -11.29 15.38 -6.94
CA LYS A 218 -11.96 14.93 -8.15
C LYS A 218 -11.12 13.88 -8.84
N GLN A 219 -11.75 12.76 -9.20
CA GLN A 219 -11.12 11.67 -9.90
C GLN A 219 -10.58 12.15 -11.25
N ILE A 220 -9.30 11.89 -11.45
CA ILE A 220 -8.63 12.11 -12.72
C ILE A 220 -9.06 10.98 -13.67
N PRO A 221 -9.54 11.30 -14.89
CA PRO A 221 -10.03 10.27 -15.80
C PRO A 221 -8.96 9.26 -16.21
N SER A 222 -9.34 7.98 -16.18
CA SER A 222 -8.56 6.83 -16.66
C SER A 222 -9.26 6.15 -17.85
N GLU A 223 -8.55 5.25 -18.52
CA GLU A 223 -9.07 4.45 -19.64
C GLU A 223 -8.88 2.96 -19.33
N THR A 224 -9.98 2.22 -19.19
CA THR A 224 -9.95 0.76 -19.01
C THR A 224 -10.14 0.05 -20.35
N ILE A 225 -9.24 -0.88 -20.63
CA ILE A 225 -9.23 -1.69 -21.85
C ILE A 225 -9.41 -3.14 -21.43
N ALA A 226 -10.49 -3.76 -21.90
CA ALA A 226 -10.68 -5.20 -21.76
C ALA A 226 -9.67 -5.92 -22.66
N VAL A 227 -8.88 -6.79 -22.05
CA VAL A 227 -7.86 -7.58 -22.75
C VAL A 227 -8.17 -9.07 -22.59
N LYS A 228 -7.51 -9.90 -23.38
CA LYS A 228 -7.56 -11.35 -23.22
C LYS A 228 -6.15 -11.88 -23.31
N GLY A 229 -5.66 -12.39 -22.20
CA GLY A 229 -4.38 -13.07 -22.11
C GLY A 229 -4.49 -14.21 -21.12
N GLU A 230 -3.88 -15.34 -21.43
CA GLU A 230 -3.91 -16.53 -20.60
C GLU A 230 -2.54 -17.21 -20.63
N SER A 231 -2.11 -17.71 -19.48
CA SER A 231 -0.98 -18.65 -19.39
C SER A 231 -1.31 -19.76 -18.42
N ILE A 232 -0.96 -20.99 -18.80
CA ILE A 232 -1.10 -22.20 -17.98
C ILE A 232 0.30 -22.78 -17.82
N SER A 233 0.65 -23.20 -16.60
CA SER A 233 1.95 -23.80 -16.35
C SER A 233 2.12 -25.12 -17.11
N LYS A 234 3.31 -25.31 -17.68
CA LYS A 234 3.69 -26.52 -18.39
C LYS A 234 3.90 -27.70 -17.44
N GLU A 235 4.34 -27.42 -16.21
CA GLU A 235 4.64 -28.43 -15.20
C GLU A 235 3.37 -28.92 -14.49
N ASN A 236 2.46 -27.99 -14.18
CA ASN A 236 1.19 -28.31 -13.55
C ASN A 236 0.07 -27.41 -14.09
N LYS A 237 -0.90 -28.04 -14.78
CA LYS A 237 -2.01 -27.35 -15.44
C LYS A 237 -3.03 -26.71 -14.48
N ASP A 238 -2.95 -27.03 -13.21
CA ASP A 238 -3.80 -26.44 -12.18
C ASP A 238 -3.33 -25.03 -11.80
N TYR A 239 -2.13 -24.61 -12.24
CA TYR A 239 -1.67 -23.23 -12.16
C TYR A 239 -1.96 -22.49 -13.46
N SER A 240 -2.74 -21.41 -13.37
CA SER A 240 -3.02 -20.54 -14.50
C SER A 240 -3.19 -19.09 -14.07
N ILE A 241 -3.01 -18.20 -15.05
CA ILE A 241 -3.31 -16.78 -14.93
C ILE A 241 -4.11 -16.34 -16.16
N GLN A 242 -5.17 -15.56 -15.92
CA GLN A 242 -6.00 -14.95 -16.95
C GLN A 242 -6.07 -13.44 -16.74
N ILE A 243 -5.65 -12.67 -17.74
CA ILE A 243 -5.67 -11.21 -17.70
C ILE A 243 -6.99 -10.71 -18.30
N ASP A 244 -7.74 -9.95 -17.50
CA ASP A 244 -9.07 -9.48 -17.87
C ASP A 244 -9.06 -8.04 -18.38
N SER A 245 -8.28 -7.16 -17.73
CA SER A 245 -8.38 -5.71 -17.95
C SER A 245 -7.06 -4.98 -17.65
N VAL A 246 -6.78 -3.93 -18.42
CA VAL A 246 -5.72 -2.95 -18.15
C VAL A 246 -6.36 -1.58 -18.02
N THR A 247 -6.17 -0.92 -16.88
CA THR A 247 -6.61 0.47 -16.68
C THR A 247 -5.43 1.42 -16.74
N LYS A 248 -5.44 2.31 -17.74
CA LYS A 248 -4.44 3.36 -17.97
C LYS A 248 -4.81 4.63 -17.21
N GLY A 249 -4.17 4.85 -16.08
CA GLY A 249 -4.22 6.12 -15.35
C GLY A 249 -3.26 7.16 -15.92
N LYS A 250 -3.27 8.37 -15.34
CA LYS A 250 -2.33 9.44 -15.71
C LYS A 250 -0.95 9.29 -15.06
N ALA A 251 -0.89 8.62 -13.91
CA ALA A 251 0.34 8.32 -13.18
C ALA A 251 0.45 6.84 -12.80
N THR A 252 -0.67 6.15 -12.62
CA THR A 252 -0.73 4.72 -12.25
C THR A 252 -1.31 3.86 -13.36
N THR A 253 -1.12 2.55 -13.23
CA THR A 253 -1.75 1.53 -14.08
C THR A 253 -2.31 0.42 -13.20
N PHE A 254 -3.48 -0.11 -13.54
CA PHE A 254 -3.97 -1.36 -12.98
C PHE A 254 -3.98 -2.50 -13.97
N LEU A 255 -3.78 -3.70 -13.44
CA LEU A 255 -4.08 -4.95 -14.09
C LEU A 255 -5.12 -5.69 -13.25
N ASP A 256 -6.28 -6.00 -13.83
CA ASP A 256 -7.23 -6.94 -13.24
C ASP A 256 -7.01 -8.31 -13.89
N TYR A 257 -6.79 -9.34 -13.07
CA TYR A 257 -6.54 -10.69 -13.53
C TYR A 257 -7.01 -11.74 -12.53
N LYS A 258 -7.13 -12.97 -13.00
CA LYS A 258 -7.44 -14.15 -12.20
C LYS A 258 -6.21 -15.03 -12.09
N THR A 259 -6.00 -15.63 -10.92
CA THR A 259 -5.04 -16.72 -10.75
C THR A 259 -5.77 -17.96 -10.27
N THR A 260 -5.37 -19.12 -10.78
CA THR A 260 -5.84 -20.41 -10.29
C THR A 260 -4.66 -21.23 -9.83
N PHE A 261 -4.80 -21.93 -8.70
CA PHE A 261 -3.81 -22.88 -8.19
C PHE A 261 -4.48 -24.00 -7.35
N PRO A 262 -3.80 -25.12 -7.10
CA PRO A 262 -4.29 -26.22 -6.27
C PRO A 262 -4.65 -25.82 -4.83
N LEU A 263 -5.64 -26.47 -4.23
CA LEU A 263 -6.08 -26.20 -2.86
C LEU A 263 -5.04 -26.59 -1.79
N ASP A 264 -4.24 -27.62 -2.03
CA ASP A 264 -3.08 -27.97 -1.18
C ASP A 264 -1.95 -26.94 -1.29
N GLY A 265 -1.99 -26.09 -2.32
CA GLY A 265 -1.20 -24.88 -2.49
C GLY A 265 -1.97 -23.59 -2.24
N LYS A 266 -2.94 -23.57 -1.30
CA LYS A 266 -3.76 -22.37 -1.04
C LYS A 266 -2.96 -21.09 -0.69
N ASN A 267 -1.71 -21.24 -0.28
CA ASN A 267 -0.77 -20.15 0.03
C ASN A 267 0.26 -19.90 -1.09
N ASP A 268 0.16 -20.61 -2.21
CA ASP A 268 1.00 -20.35 -3.37
C ASP A 268 0.63 -19.01 -4.00
N GLU A 269 1.59 -18.39 -4.68
CA GLU A 269 1.40 -17.12 -5.37
C GLU A 269 1.78 -17.26 -6.84
N ILE A 270 1.10 -16.50 -7.70
CA ILE A 270 1.55 -16.23 -9.06
C ILE A 270 1.96 -14.76 -9.12
N ASN A 271 3.26 -14.53 -9.01
CA ASN A 271 3.83 -13.19 -9.14
C ASN A 271 4.05 -12.86 -10.61
N ILE A 272 3.68 -11.66 -11.04
CA ILE A 272 3.90 -11.24 -12.42
C ILE A 272 4.99 -10.18 -12.54
N THR A 273 5.75 -10.13 -13.63
CA THR A 273 6.54 -8.93 -13.97
C THR A 273 6.04 -8.38 -15.29
N VAL A 274 5.73 -7.08 -15.33
CA VAL A 274 5.09 -6.44 -16.49
C VAL A 274 6.05 -5.48 -17.18
N PHE A 275 6.11 -5.56 -18.51
CA PHE A 275 6.90 -4.68 -19.38
C PHE A 275 6.00 -4.03 -20.44
N ASP A 276 6.32 -2.79 -20.82
CA ASP A 276 5.72 -2.15 -21.99
C ASP A 276 6.32 -2.66 -23.32
N ASP A 277 5.75 -2.19 -24.43
CA ASP A 277 6.17 -2.50 -25.81
C ASP A 277 7.59 -2.02 -26.18
N LYS A 278 8.24 -1.27 -25.30
CA LYS A 278 9.63 -0.81 -25.43
C LYS A 278 10.58 -1.53 -24.47
N GLY A 279 10.06 -2.48 -23.67
CA GLY A 279 10.83 -3.23 -22.69
C GLY A 279 11.06 -2.50 -21.36
N ASN A 280 10.35 -1.40 -21.09
CA ASN A 280 10.40 -0.74 -19.78
C ASN A 280 9.57 -1.54 -18.78
N ARG A 281 10.17 -1.90 -17.64
CA ARG A 281 9.48 -2.57 -16.54
C ARG A 281 8.54 -1.59 -15.84
N LEU A 282 7.30 -1.99 -15.61
CA LEU A 282 6.39 -1.24 -14.74
C LEU A 282 6.78 -1.46 -13.28
N SER A 283 6.77 -0.40 -12.49
CA SER A 283 7.07 -0.44 -11.06
C SER A 283 5.83 -0.89 -10.30
N LYS A 284 5.91 -2.06 -9.66
CA LYS A 284 4.84 -2.58 -8.82
C LYS A 284 4.67 -1.71 -7.57
N SER A 285 3.42 -1.54 -7.15
CA SER A 285 3.05 -0.99 -5.85
C SER A 285 2.59 -2.11 -4.93
N HIS A 286 1.39 -2.64 -5.15
CA HIS A 286 0.80 -3.74 -4.39
C HIS A 286 -0.25 -4.47 -5.24
N ALA A 287 -0.71 -5.61 -4.75
CA ALA A 287 -1.81 -6.37 -5.33
C ALA A 287 -2.87 -6.65 -4.26
N ASP A 288 -4.13 -6.48 -4.62
CA ASP A 288 -5.29 -6.73 -3.78
C ASP A 288 -6.05 -7.96 -4.27
N VAL A 289 -6.36 -8.87 -3.35
CA VAL A 289 -7.26 -10.00 -3.61
C VAL A 289 -8.69 -9.52 -3.41
N LEU A 290 -9.42 -9.33 -4.51
CA LEU A 290 -10.79 -8.84 -4.52
C LEU A 290 -11.80 -9.92 -4.14
N SER A 291 -11.52 -11.17 -4.53
CA SER A 291 -12.39 -12.31 -4.25
C SER A 291 -11.60 -13.62 -4.26
N VAL A 292 -12.05 -14.59 -3.47
CA VAL A 292 -11.48 -15.94 -3.41
C VAL A 292 -12.61 -16.94 -3.59
N ASN A 293 -12.46 -17.86 -4.54
CA ASN A 293 -13.40 -18.95 -4.78
C ASN A 293 -12.66 -20.29 -4.68
N GLN A 294 -13.21 -21.22 -3.90
CA GLN A 294 -12.67 -22.56 -3.76
C GLN A 294 -13.66 -23.57 -4.31
N SER A 295 -13.25 -24.28 -5.36
CA SER A 295 -14.09 -25.31 -5.98
C SER A 295 -13.26 -26.40 -6.63
N ASN A 296 -13.74 -27.64 -6.57
CA ASN A 296 -13.11 -28.80 -7.24
C ASN A 296 -11.62 -29.01 -6.91
N GLY A 297 -11.16 -28.63 -5.71
CA GLY A 297 -9.75 -28.77 -5.31
C GLY A 297 -8.83 -27.66 -5.85
N LEU A 298 -9.40 -26.58 -6.38
CA LEU A 298 -8.69 -25.39 -6.85
C LEU A 298 -9.11 -24.17 -6.04
N VAL A 299 -8.20 -23.21 -5.97
CA VAL A 299 -8.42 -21.84 -5.48
C VAL A 299 -8.31 -20.91 -6.68
N GLU A 300 -9.34 -20.09 -6.90
CA GLU A 300 -9.33 -19.00 -7.87
C GLU A 300 -9.38 -17.68 -7.11
N ASN A 301 -8.43 -16.79 -7.40
CA ASN A 301 -8.39 -15.43 -6.86
C ASN A 301 -8.66 -14.43 -7.98
N ASP A 302 -9.56 -13.49 -7.74
CA ASP A 302 -9.66 -12.24 -8.51
C ASP A 302 -8.68 -11.23 -7.91
N ILE A 303 -7.72 -10.76 -8.68
CA ILE A 303 -6.63 -9.90 -8.23
C ILE A 303 -6.64 -8.59 -9.02
N ARG A 304 -6.43 -7.48 -8.30
CA ARG A 304 -6.09 -6.18 -8.89
C ARG A 304 -4.69 -5.80 -8.48
N GLU A 305 -3.81 -5.60 -9.45
CA GLU A 305 -2.44 -5.16 -9.18
C GLU A 305 -2.19 -3.72 -9.63
N LEU A 306 -1.74 -2.90 -8.68
CA LEU A 306 -1.37 -1.50 -8.88
C LEU A 306 0.10 -1.38 -9.28
N PHE A 307 0.35 -0.60 -10.32
CA PHE A 307 1.67 -0.14 -10.71
C PHE A 307 1.77 1.38 -10.53
N SER A 308 2.85 1.85 -9.89
CA SER A 308 3.21 3.27 -9.77
C SER A 308 3.80 3.86 -11.06
N SER A 309 3.46 3.25 -12.20
CA SER A 309 3.93 3.61 -13.53
C SER A 309 2.75 3.87 -14.45
N LYS A 310 2.77 5.00 -15.16
CA LYS A 310 1.84 5.25 -16.26
C LYS A 310 2.27 4.49 -17.51
N ILE A 311 1.30 4.07 -18.31
CA ILE A 311 1.55 3.57 -19.66
C ILE A 311 1.44 4.73 -20.66
N ALA A 312 2.38 4.80 -21.61
CA ALA A 312 2.33 5.81 -22.65
C ALA A 312 1.09 5.63 -23.54
N LYS A 313 0.49 6.74 -23.99
CA LYS A 313 -0.74 6.70 -24.81
C LYS A 313 -0.60 5.82 -26.07
N ASN A 314 0.60 5.73 -26.63
CA ASN A 314 0.87 4.99 -27.84
C ASN A 314 1.44 3.58 -27.60
N THR A 315 1.54 3.10 -26.37
CA THR A 315 1.95 1.72 -26.07
C THR A 315 0.99 0.74 -26.74
N GLU A 316 1.56 -0.21 -27.49
CA GLU A 316 0.83 -1.17 -28.30
C GLU A 316 0.39 -2.38 -27.48
N TYR A 317 1.30 -2.96 -26.69
CA TYR A 317 1.03 -4.14 -25.87
C TYR A 317 1.79 -4.08 -24.54
N LEU A 318 1.40 -4.95 -23.61
CA LEU A 318 2.20 -5.29 -22.43
C LEU A 318 2.66 -6.73 -22.51
N THR A 319 3.87 -6.99 -22.04
CA THR A 319 4.37 -8.36 -21.79
C THR A 319 4.30 -8.64 -20.30
N ILE A 320 3.54 -9.64 -19.91
CA ILE A 320 3.34 -10.07 -18.52
C ILE A 320 4.05 -11.41 -18.36
N LYS A 321 5.01 -11.48 -17.42
CA LYS A 321 5.79 -12.69 -17.13
C LYS A 321 5.38 -13.26 -15.78
N PRO A 322 4.59 -14.35 -15.74
CA PRO A 322 4.18 -14.96 -14.49
C PRO A 322 5.24 -15.93 -13.95
N GLU A 323 5.38 -15.98 -12.64
CA GLU A 323 6.27 -16.85 -11.88
C GLU A 323 5.47 -17.44 -10.71
N ILE A 324 5.48 -18.77 -10.59
CA ILE A 324 4.81 -19.46 -9.49
C ILE A 324 5.78 -19.52 -8.31
N ILE A 325 5.34 -18.99 -7.18
CA ILE A 325 6.02 -19.15 -5.89
C ILE A 325 5.22 -20.15 -5.08
N LYS A 326 5.82 -21.30 -4.78
CA LYS A 326 5.17 -22.34 -3.99
C LYS A 326 5.58 -22.21 -2.53
N ASP A 327 4.59 -22.19 -1.65
CA ASP A 327 4.78 -22.09 -0.21
C ASP A 327 4.65 -23.44 0.49
N GLU A 328 5.17 -23.59 1.69
CA GLU A 328 4.84 -24.72 2.55
C GLU A 328 4.90 -24.29 4.01
N VAL A 329 3.86 -24.66 4.75
CA VAL A 329 3.84 -24.55 6.21
C VAL A 329 4.92 -25.43 6.84
N ASP A 330 5.57 -24.93 7.90
CA ASP A 330 6.66 -25.63 8.56
C ASP A 330 6.33 -27.10 8.86
N THR A 331 7.31 -27.97 8.59
CA THR A 331 7.20 -29.38 8.96
C THR A 331 7.62 -29.58 10.41
N LEU A 332 6.76 -30.25 11.18
CA LEU A 332 7.00 -30.59 12.56
C LEU A 332 7.58 -32.00 12.71
N SER A 333 8.64 -32.16 13.51
CA SER A 333 9.18 -33.48 13.87
C SER A 333 9.60 -33.57 15.33
N SER A 334 9.05 -34.55 16.05
CA SER A 334 9.45 -34.84 17.43
C SER A 334 10.90 -35.33 17.53
N LEU A 335 11.60 -34.87 18.57
CA LEU A 335 12.93 -35.36 18.93
C LEU A 335 12.91 -36.63 19.78
N ASP A 336 11.75 -37.20 20.12
CA ASP A 336 11.64 -38.55 20.72
C ASP A 336 11.87 -39.67 19.68
N LYS A 337 12.97 -39.55 18.94
CA LYS A 337 13.40 -40.46 17.88
C LYS A 337 14.86 -40.83 18.10
N ARG A 338 15.26 -42.02 17.65
CA ARG A 338 16.68 -42.40 17.60
C ARG A 338 17.32 -41.73 16.39
N THR A 339 18.51 -41.15 16.58
CA THR A 339 19.32 -40.65 15.48
C THR A 339 20.09 -41.78 14.79
N PRO A 340 20.32 -41.67 13.46
CA PRO A 340 19.81 -40.63 12.57
C PRO A 340 18.32 -40.80 12.26
N PHE A 341 17.61 -39.70 11.98
CA PHE A 341 16.25 -39.72 11.43
C PHE A 341 16.07 -38.61 10.38
N VAL A 342 15.06 -38.79 9.52
CA VAL A 342 14.74 -37.86 8.43
C VAL A 342 13.48 -37.07 8.78
N VAL A 343 13.46 -35.81 8.34
CA VAL A 343 12.27 -34.97 8.26
C VAL A 343 12.09 -34.59 6.80
N ASP A 344 10.97 -35.01 6.22
CA ASP A 344 10.62 -34.78 4.81
C ASP A 344 9.72 -33.55 4.70
N SER A 345 9.91 -32.76 3.65
CA SER A 345 8.90 -31.79 3.22
C SER A 345 7.60 -32.50 2.84
N ASN A 346 6.46 -31.88 3.12
CA ASN A 346 5.14 -32.41 2.80
C ASN A 346 4.76 -32.18 1.33
N ARG A 347 5.33 -31.15 0.68
CA ARG A 347 4.97 -30.74 -0.69
C ARG A 347 6.11 -30.90 -1.70
N PHE A 348 7.36 -30.89 -1.25
CA PHE A 348 8.55 -30.88 -2.09
C PHE A 348 9.47 -32.06 -1.77
N GLU A 349 10.51 -32.24 -2.59
CA GLU A 349 11.47 -33.33 -2.41
C GLU A 349 12.54 -33.03 -1.34
N TYR A 350 12.52 -31.84 -0.73
CA TYR A 350 13.48 -31.42 0.29
C TYR A 350 13.39 -32.28 1.54
N LYS A 351 14.55 -32.49 2.18
CA LYS A 351 14.63 -33.23 3.44
C LYS A 351 15.74 -32.67 4.32
N ILE A 352 15.62 -32.86 5.62
CA ILE A 352 16.76 -32.80 6.52
C ILE A 352 16.99 -34.18 7.16
N GLN A 353 18.26 -34.58 7.24
CA GLN A 353 18.66 -35.76 7.98
C GLN A 353 19.35 -35.31 9.27
N VAL A 354 18.65 -35.49 10.39
CA VAL A 354 19.22 -35.23 11.72
C VAL A 354 20.14 -36.39 12.07
N ASN A 355 21.44 -36.13 12.04
CA ASN A 355 22.50 -37.11 12.24
C ASN A 355 22.76 -37.37 13.72
N ASN A 356 22.71 -36.31 14.54
CA ASN A 356 23.06 -36.39 15.95
C ASN A 356 22.37 -35.30 16.77
N ILE A 357 22.07 -35.61 18.03
CA ILE A 357 21.54 -34.66 19.02
C ILE A 357 22.38 -34.81 20.28
N LYS A 358 23.04 -33.73 20.70
CA LYS A 358 23.81 -33.68 21.95
C LYS A 358 23.12 -32.73 22.92
N GLN A 359 23.07 -33.11 24.18
CA GLN A 359 22.64 -32.23 25.26
C GLN A 359 23.85 -31.87 26.11
N ASN A 360 24.02 -30.58 26.38
CA ASN A 360 25.03 -30.05 27.29
C ASN A 360 24.38 -29.04 28.22
N GLU A 361 24.22 -29.40 29.50
CA GLU A 361 23.52 -28.56 30.49
C GLU A 361 22.13 -28.12 29.99
N ASN A 362 21.99 -26.82 29.68
CA ASN A 362 20.79 -26.16 29.17
C ASN A 362 20.79 -25.97 27.65
N GLN A 363 21.70 -26.64 26.93
CA GLN A 363 21.81 -26.56 25.47
C GLN A 363 21.45 -27.87 24.79
N LEU A 364 20.73 -27.76 23.67
CA LEU A 364 20.57 -28.82 22.68
C LEU A 364 21.33 -28.46 21.41
N ILE A 365 22.16 -29.39 20.95
CA ILE A 365 23.00 -29.22 19.76
C ILE A 365 22.55 -30.26 18.74
N LEU A 366 22.04 -29.79 17.60
CA LEU A 366 21.58 -30.62 16.50
C LEU A 366 22.61 -30.58 15.36
N GLU A 367 23.03 -31.74 14.87
CA GLU A 367 23.86 -31.88 13.66
C GLU A 367 22.99 -32.52 12.57
N TYR A 368 22.85 -31.85 11.42
CA TYR A 368 21.96 -32.29 10.35
C TYR A 368 22.43 -31.90 8.95
N GLY A 369 22.12 -32.74 7.97
CA GLY A 369 22.37 -32.48 6.55
C GLY A 369 21.09 -32.13 5.80
N ILE A 370 21.15 -31.20 4.85
CA ILE A 370 20.01 -30.82 3.98
C ILE A 370 20.12 -31.57 2.65
N GLN A 371 19.10 -32.35 2.29
CA GLN A 371 19.07 -33.18 1.09
C GLN A 371 18.19 -32.58 0.01
N ASN A 372 18.51 -32.92 -1.25
CA ASN A 372 17.76 -32.52 -2.45
C ASN A 372 17.68 -30.99 -2.63
N VAL A 373 18.75 -30.29 -2.26
CA VAL A 373 18.91 -28.86 -2.47
C VAL A 373 20.11 -28.64 -3.37
N ASP A 374 19.91 -27.94 -4.48
CA ASP A 374 21.00 -27.42 -5.30
C ASP A 374 21.45 -26.08 -4.71
N SER A 375 22.54 -26.11 -3.94
CA SER A 375 23.05 -24.92 -3.26
C SER A 375 23.77 -23.96 -4.20
N GLU A 376 24.19 -24.42 -5.39
CA GLU A 376 24.78 -23.54 -6.40
C GLU A 376 23.71 -22.72 -7.11
N GLU A 377 22.57 -23.35 -7.42
CA GLU A 377 21.42 -22.67 -8.01
C GLU A 377 20.71 -21.75 -7.00
N LEU A 378 20.46 -22.24 -5.78
CA LEU A 378 19.70 -21.50 -4.78
C LEU A 378 20.52 -20.38 -4.10
N GLY A 379 21.84 -20.53 -4.03
CA GLY A 379 22.72 -19.62 -3.30
C GLY A 379 22.90 -20.03 -1.84
N LYS A 380 24.15 -19.92 -1.37
CA LYS A 380 24.55 -20.35 -0.01
C LYS A 380 23.86 -19.57 1.09
N ASP A 381 23.56 -18.30 0.87
CA ASP A 381 22.86 -17.43 1.81
C ASP A 381 21.41 -17.88 2.05
N ILE A 382 20.70 -18.35 1.02
CA ILE A 382 19.35 -18.90 1.15
C ILE A 382 19.37 -20.21 1.94
N VAL A 383 20.34 -21.09 1.65
CA VAL A 383 20.51 -22.36 2.37
C VAL A 383 20.87 -22.12 3.84
N GLN A 384 21.75 -21.14 4.12
CA GLN A 384 22.08 -20.72 5.48
C GLN A 384 20.85 -20.13 6.19
N ASN A 385 20.07 -19.28 5.51
CA ASN A 385 18.84 -18.71 6.04
C ASN A 385 17.83 -19.80 6.42
N PHE A 386 17.59 -20.79 5.54
CA PHE A 386 16.79 -21.96 5.89
C PHE A 386 17.28 -22.66 7.16
N ALA A 387 18.60 -22.86 7.30
CA ALA A 387 19.17 -23.49 8.49
C ALA A 387 19.02 -22.63 9.76
N ASP A 388 19.14 -21.30 9.63
CA ASP A 388 18.94 -20.32 10.72
C ASP A 388 17.51 -20.31 11.27
N PHE A 389 16.53 -20.60 10.40
CA PHE A 389 15.11 -20.60 10.75
C PHE A 389 14.56 -21.96 11.19
N ILE A 390 15.39 -23.01 11.28
CA ILE A 390 14.99 -24.23 11.99
C ILE A 390 14.88 -23.90 13.48
N MET A 391 13.69 -24.08 14.05
CA MET A 391 13.41 -23.75 15.44
C MET A 391 13.11 -24.99 16.27
N LEU A 392 13.28 -24.84 17.58
CA LEU A 392 12.90 -25.83 18.58
C LEU A 392 11.62 -25.37 19.28
N ILE A 393 10.69 -26.28 19.55
CA ILE A 393 9.48 -25.98 20.32
C ILE A 393 9.22 -27.11 21.32
N LYS A 394 8.73 -26.77 22.51
CA LYS A 394 8.26 -27.77 23.46
C LYS A 394 6.98 -28.39 22.94
N SER A 395 6.88 -29.73 22.96
CA SER A 395 5.78 -30.47 22.34
C SER A 395 4.39 -30.10 22.89
N ASP A 396 4.28 -29.71 24.15
CA ASP A 396 3.03 -29.26 24.78
C ASP A 396 2.54 -27.89 24.30
N ASN A 397 3.41 -27.10 23.66
CA ASN A 397 3.11 -25.76 23.14
C ASN A 397 2.81 -25.77 21.63
N ILE A 398 2.61 -26.95 21.03
CA ILE A 398 2.28 -27.08 19.62
C ILE A 398 0.77 -26.92 19.47
N HIS A 399 0.37 -25.89 18.74
CA HIS A 399 -1.01 -25.57 18.47
C HIS A 399 -1.32 -25.81 16.99
N LYS A 400 -2.57 -26.22 16.73
CA LYS A 400 -3.09 -26.38 15.39
C LYS A 400 -4.38 -25.59 15.24
N ASP A 401 -4.61 -25.06 14.05
CA ASP A 401 -5.84 -24.36 13.69
C ASP A 401 -7.00 -25.34 13.42
N ASP A 402 -8.16 -24.79 13.09
CA ASP A 402 -9.37 -25.56 12.78
C ASP A 402 -9.23 -26.46 11.54
N ASP A 403 -8.28 -26.13 10.64
CA ASP A 403 -7.92 -26.92 9.46
C ASP A 403 -6.89 -28.02 9.78
N GLY A 404 -6.38 -28.07 11.02
CA GLY A 404 -5.37 -29.03 11.48
C GLY A 404 -3.93 -28.69 11.07
N GLN A 405 -3.70 -27.49 10.53
CA GLN A 405 -2.39 -26.93 10.22
C GLN A 405 -1.75 -26.32 11.47
N LEU A 406 -0.44 -26.05 11.47
CA LEU A 406 0.23 -25.41 12.59
C LEU A 406 -0.27 -23.97 12.77
N ASP A 407 -0.71 -23.63 13.98
CA ASP A 407 -1.11 -22.25 14.31
C ASP A 407 0.12 -21.47 14.78
N MET A 408 0.78 -20.80 13.83
CA MET A 408 1.98 -20.02 14.10
C MET A 408 1.74 -18.84 15.04
N ASN A 409 0.54 -18.25 15.05
CA ASN A 409 0.23 -17.12 15.92
C ASN A 409 0.20 -17.56 17.39
N GLN A 410 -0.29 -18.77 17.68
CA GLN A 410 -0.26 -19.33 19.03
C GLN A 410 1.11 -19.92 19.40
N MET A 411 1.94 -20.28 18.42
CA MET A 411 3.24 -20.90 18.66
C MET A 411 4.40 -19.91 18.74
N VAL A 412 4.28 -18.69 18.21
CA VAL A 412 5.39 -17.73 18.04
C VAL A 412 6.14 -17.43 19.34
N ASP A 413 5.43 -17.25 20.46
CA ASP A 413 6.01 -16.94 21.78
C ASP A 413 6.64 -18.17 22.47
N HIS A 414 6.51 -19.34 21.86
CA HIS A 414 6.97 -20.62 22.38
C HIS A 414 8.12 -21.23 21.56
N GLN A 415 8.42 -20.65 20.40
CA GLN A 415 9.54 -21.07 19.57
C GLN A 415 10.88 -20.62 20.15
N ILE A 416 11.84 -21.52 20.12
CA ILE A 416 13.22 -21.31 20.58
C ILE A 416 14.10 -21.27 19.33
N ARG A 417 14.58 -20.08 19.01
CA ARG A 417 15.56 -19.88 17.94
C ARG A 417 16.92 -20.43 18.34
N SER A 418 17.69 -20.86 17.36
CA SER A 418 19.08 -21.21 17.57
C SER A 418 19.87 -19.95 17.95
N ASN A 419 20.83 -20.10 18.86
CA ASN A 419 21.79 -19.06 19.20
C ASN A 419 22.91 -18.95 18.16
N GLN A 420 23.17 -20.06 17.48
CA GLN A 420 24.22 -20.21 16.50
C GLN A 420 23.85 -21.34 15.55
N VAL A 421 24.03 -21.09 14.27
CA VAL A 421 24.06 -22.09 13.21
C VAL A 421 25.42 -22.02 12.54
N LYS A 422 26.03 -23.17 12.30
CA LYS A 422 27.33 -23.25 11.63
C LYS A 422 27.30 -24.34 10.57
N GLU A 423 27.67 -24.00 9.35
CA GLU A 423 28.05 -24.98 8.32
C GLU A 423 29.36 -25.67 8.75
N ILE A 424 29.31 -27.00 8.82
CA ILE A 424 30.41 -27.86 9.32
C ILE A 424 31.06 -28.71 8.23
N ASP A 425 30.55 -28.64 7.00
CA ASP A 425 31.08 -29.29 5.80
C ASP A 425 30.90 -28.35 4.60
N ASP A 426 31.93 -28.18 3.77
CA ASP A 426 31.92 -27.27 2.61
C ASP A 426 31.42 -27.97 1.33
N ASP A 427 31.45 -29.31 1.28
CA ASP A 427 31.12 -30.11 0.09
C ASP A 427 29.64 -30.51 0.06
N TYR A 428 28.96 -30.48 1.21
CA TYR A 428 27.57 -30.84 1.35
C TYR A 428 26.89 -29.99 2.43
N PRO A 429 25.64 -29.51 2.25
CA PRO A 429 24.99 -28.62 3.21
C PRO A 429 24.75 -29.31 4.56
N HIS A 430 25.73 -29.22 5.45
CA HIS A 430 25.75 -29.87 6.76
C HIS A 430 25.90 -28.80 7.83
N PHE A 431 24.92 -28.74 8.72
CA PHE A 431 24.82 -27.70 9.71
C PHE A 431 24.84 -28.26 11.13
N GLN A 432 25.30 -27.41 12.04
CA GLN A 432 25.16 -27.57 13.47
C GLN A 432 24.40 -26.38 14.04
N SER A 433 23.26 -26.63 14.70
CA SER A 433 22.45 -25.62 15.36
C SER A 433 22.46 -25.81 16.88
N VAL A 434 22.67 -24.72 17.61
CA VAL A 434 22.74 -24.70 19.08
C VAL A 434 21.53 -23.95 19.64
N PHE A 435 20.73 -24.61 20.45
CA PHE A 435 19.54 -24.04 21.11
C PHE A 435 19.77 -23.96 22.61
N THR A 436 19.66 -22.77 23.19
CA THR A 436 19.76 -22.55 24.64
C THR A 436 18.35 -22.47 25.24
N ILE A 437 18.03 -23.40 26.13
CA ILE A 437 16.74 -23.46 26.81
C ILE A 437 16.87 -22.77 28.17
N ASN A 438 16.21 -21.62 28.31
CA ASN A 438 16.26 -20.85 29.54
C ASN A 438 15.38 -21.47 30.64
N ASN A 439 15.77 -21.27 31.90
CA ASN A 439 14.99 -21.64 33.10
C ASN A 439 14.74 -23.15 33.29
N VAL A 440 15.55 -24.02 32.69
CA VAL A 440 15.46 -25.48 32.87
C VAL A 440 16.81 -26.01 33.35
N LYS A 441 16.81 -26.79 34.44
CA LYS A 441 18.03 -27.41 34.99
C LYS A 441 18.40 -28.71 34.29
N ASP A 442 17.40 -29.49 33.89
CA ASP A 442 17.55 -30.76 33.18
C ASP A 442 16.60 -30.78 31.99
N ILE A 443 17.14 -30.76 30.78
CA ILE A 443 16.35 -30.88 29.55
C ILE A 443 16.03 -32.36 29.33
N ASN A 444 14.77 -32.67 29.05
CA ASN A 444 14.38 -33.95 28.47
C ASN A 444 14.12 -33.74 26.97
N ILE A 445 15.04 -34.22 26.13
CA ILE A 445 15.00 -34.03 24.66
C ILE A 445 13.66 -34.49 24.06
N LYS A 446 13.05 -35.52 24.64
CA LYS A 446 11.78 -36.11 24.18
C LYS A 446 10.59 -35.16 24.27
N ASP A 447 10.70 -34.13 25.12
CA ASP A 447 9.65 -33.14 25.32
C ASP A 447 9.69 -32.04 24.24
N TYR A 448 10.61 -32.13 23.27
CA TYR A 448 10.80 -31.13 22.24
C TYR A 448 10.60 -31.70 20.84
N SER A 449 10.24 -30.79 19.94
CA SER A 449 10.12 -31.01 18.50
C SER A 449 10.87 -29.91 17.76
N ILE A 450 11.25 -30.17 16.52
CA ILE A 450 11.76 -29.15 15.60
C ILE A 450 10.69 -28.74 14.60
N THR A 451 10.69 -27.46 14.24
CA THR A 451 9.96 -26.93 13.08
C THR A 451 10.97 -26.64 11.97
N VAL A 452 10.67 -27.16 10.78
CA VAL A 452 11.57 -27.10 9.62
C VAL A 452 10.87 -26.33 8.50
N PRO A 453 11.36 -25.13 8.14
CA PRO A 453 10.68 -24.20 7.25
C PRO A 453 11.01 -24.46 5.78
N PHE A 454 10.61 -25.60 5.22
CA PHE A 454 10.90 -25.96 3.82
C PHE A 454 10.36 -24.94 2.80
N GLY A 455 9.33 -24.16 3.18
CA GLY A 455 8.82 -23.03 2.39
C GLY A 455 9.89 -22.01 2.02
N ILE A 456 10.93 -21.80 2.85
CA ILE A 456 12.06 -20.90 2.53
C ILE A 456 12.81 -21.38 1.28
N LEU A 457 12.95 -22.70 1.08
CA LEU A 457 13.65 -23.24 -0.08
C LEU A 457 12.78 -23.12 -1.33
N SER A 458 11.51 -23.54 -1.23
CA SER A 458 10.60 -23.55 -2.38
C SER A 458 10.22 -22.15 -2.88
N SER A 459 10.09 -21.18 -1.97
CA SER A 459 9.74 -19.80 -2.33
C SER A 459 10.86 -19.10 -3.10
N ASN A 460 12.10 -19.59 -2.98
CA ASN A 460 13.28 -19.06 -3.65
C ASN A 460 13.66 -19.84 -4.93
N THR A 461 12.84 -20.81 -5.34
CA THR A 461 12.90 -21.48 -6.64
C THR A 461 11.62 -21.22 -7.43
N PRO A 462 11.37 -19.98 -7.88
CA PRO A 462 10.17 -19.65 -8.64
C PRO A 462 10.12 -20.42 -9.96
N ILE A 463 8.93 -20.87 -10.35
CA ILE A 463 8.72 -21.61 -11.60
C ILE A 463 8.20 -20.64 -12.65
N GLU A 464 8.99 -20.38 -13.70
CA GLU A 464 8.60 -19.51 -14.80
C GLU A 464 7.42 -20.10 -15.58
N MET A 465 6.41 -19.27 -15.86
CA MET A 465 5.33 -19.57 -16.79
C MET A 465 5.57 -18.89 -18.13
N GLU A 466 4.89 -19.36 -19.19
CA GLU A 466 4.96 -18.70 -20.48
C GLU A 466 4.45 -17.24 -20.38
N PRO A 467 5.19 -16.26 -20.96
CA PRO A 467 4.75 -14.88 -20.96
C PRO A 467 3.43 -14.68 -21.72
N VAL A 468 2.60 -13.79 -21.18
CA VAL A 468 1.34 -13.34 -21.79
C VAL A 468 1.56 -11.99 -22.45
N ILE A 469 1.14 -11.84 -23.71
CA ILE A 469 1.12 -10.56 -24.41
C ILE A 469 -0.32 -10.08 -24.47
N VAL A 470 -0.60 -8.88 -23.97
CA VAL A 470 -1.91 -8.25 -24.04
C VAL A 470 -1.86 -6.99 -24.91
N GLU A 471 -2.64 -7.00 -25.99
CA GLU A 471 -2.75 -5.86 -26.91
C GLU A 471 -3.61 -4.75 -26.29
N LEU A 472 -3.12 -3.51 -26.34
CA LEU A 472 -3.77 -2.31 -25.83
C LEU A 472 -4.36 -1.43 -26.93
N LYS A 473 -4.27 -1.87 -28.20
CA LYS A 473 -4.91 -1.23 -29.36
C LYS A 473 -5.65 -2.31 -30.16
N TYR A 474 -6.82 -1.93 -30.67
CA TYR A 474 -7.56 -2.74 -31.65
C TYR A 474 -7.16 -2.39 -33.08
#